data_AF-A0A2V5Y4J8-F1
#
_entry.id   AF-A0A2V5Y4J8-F1
#
_cell.length_a   1.000
_cell.length_b   1.000
_cell.length_c   1.000
_cell.angle_alpha   90.00
_cell.angle_beta   90.00
_cell.angle_gamma   90.00
#
_symmetry.space_group_name_H-M   'P 1'
#
loop_
_entity.id
_entity.type
_entity.pdbx_description
1 polymer ?
#
loop_
_entity_poly.entity_id
_entity_poly.type
_entity_poly.pdbx_seq_one_letter_code
_entity_poly.pdbx_strand_id
1 'polypeptide(L)'
;MKTIGRPIFITFSLICAGFLPQLQAVSPAPDGGYPGNNTAEGTNALFHLSSGVSNTALGAQVLYQDTTGGSNTGTGFQALYSNTIGGQNTATGAFSLFSNLQGLGNTADGYKALVWNTSGSFNTAVGAQALWRSTIGENNTAIGAGALTYNTTAGVNTGIGSNALEHNTTGNGNTAIGYAACDRNSSGGENTATGHLALYLNASGSNNLALGANAGMHIITADNVICIGANVVGDDVSNSTWLGNVYGVTTQNGTTAPVVVSADGQLGTVASSERFKKDIATMDKASEAIMSLRPVTFHYKTDSKGTQQFGLIAEEVAKVNPALVLPDEEGKPYTVRYEAVNAMLLNEFLKEHREVEEQQAIITELKKELQANAARQQNQIEALGAGLQKLSAQLEVLKPAAQTVLNITRIAN
;
A
#
# COMPACT_ATOMS: atom_id res chain seq x y z
N MET A 1 116.39 17.06 0.15
CA MET A 1 116.59 16.67 -1.26
C MET A 1 115.36 17.16 -2.02
N LYS A 2 115.35 18.33 -2.67
CA LYS A 2 115.76 18.58 -4.08
C LYS A 2 115.31 17.41 -4.98
N THR A 3 114.35 17.55 -5.90
CA THR A 3 114.40 18.48 -7.05
C THR A 3 113.03 19.01 -7.52
N ILE A 4 113.09 20.23 -8.03
CA ILE A 4 112.09 21.09 -8.68
C ILE A 4 112.18 20.87 -10.20
N GLY A 5 111.06 21.01 -10.94
CA GLY A 5 111.13 21.42 -12.37
C GLY A 5 110.01 20.93 -13.30
N ARG A 6 108.84 21.57 -13.27
CA ARG A 6 107.96 21.85 -14.45
C ARG A 6 108.61 22.99 -15.28
N PRO A 7 108.29 23.32 -16.58
CA PRO A 7 106.92 23.58 -17.09
C PRO A 7 106.56 23.41 -18.62
N ILE A 8 105.23 23.31 -18.90
CA ILE A 8 104.31 24.01 -19.89
C ILE A 8 104.67 24.00 -21.43
N PHE A 9 103.81 23.76 -22.45
CA PHE A 9 102.56 24.41 -22.94
C PHE A 9 101.84 23.47 -23.97
N ILE A 10 100.52 23.18 -23.88
CA ILE A 10 99.34 23.87 -24.50
C ILE A 10 99.33 23.72 -26.06
N THR A 11 98.32 23.25 -26.81
CA THR A 11 96.85 23.51 -26.87
C THR A 11 96.19 22.55 -27.89
N PHE A 12 94.90 22.21 -27.66
CA PHE A 12 93.81 21.91 -28.64
C PHE A 12 93.93 20.60 -29.46
N SER A 13 92.90 19.76 -29.63
CA SER A 13 91.49 20.07 -29.89
C SER A 13 90.57 18.92 -29.47
N LEU A 14 89.33 19.30 -29.16
CA LEU A 14 88.14 18.44 -29.22
C LEU A 14 88.17 17.52 -30.44
N ILE A 15 87.82 16.24 -30.25
CA ILE A 15 86.91 15.42 -31.06
C ILE A 15 87.06 13.98 -30.53
N CYS A 16 85.93 13.28 -30.37
CA CYS A 16 85.75 11.91 -29.86
C CYS A 16 85.16 11.76 -28.44
N ALA A 17 84.37 12.74 -27.99
CA ALA A 17 83.15 12.47 -27.21
C ALA A 17 81.98 12.05 -28.13
N GLY A 18 82.24 11.23 -29.14
CA GLY A 18 81.30 10.90 -30.23
C GLY A 18 80.78 9.46 -30.27
N PHE A 19 81.18 8.61 -29.32
CA PHE A 19 80.74 7.20 -29.26
C PHE A 19 80.48 6.72 -27.83
N LEU A 20 79.76 7.53 -27.05
CA LEU A 20 78.98 7.01 -25.94
C LEU A 20 77.52 7.03 -26.41
N PRO A 21 76.76 5.93 -26.28
CA PRO A 21 75.32 6.03 -26.45
C PRO A 21 74.85 7.12 -25.49
N GLN A 22 74.15 8.11 -26.01
CA GLN A 22 73.26 8.93 -25.21
C GLN A 22 72.27 7.97 -24.54
N LEU A 23 72.63 7.43 -23.38
CA LEU A 23 71.69 7.14 -22.31
C LEU A 23 71.20 8.51 -21.81
N GLN A 24 70.44 9.19 -22.68
CA GLN A 24 69.50 10.17 -22.20
C GLN A 24 68.50 9.37 -21.38
N ALA A 25 68.55 9.56 -20.06
CA ALA A 25 67.39 9.27 -19.24
C ALA A 25 66.21 9.98 -19.90
N VAL A 26 65.25 9.20 -20.39
CA VAL A 26 64.01 9.73 -20.93
C VAL A 26 63.38 10.57 -19.82
N SER A 27 63.12 11.84 -20.10
CA SER A 27 62.52 12.77 -19.15
C SER A 27 61.20 13.26 -19.76
N PRO A 28 60.05 12.87 -19.19
CA PRO A 28 59.91 11.94 -18.05
C PRO A 28 60.25 10.49 -18.43
N ALA A 29 60.55 9.66 -17.42
CA ALA A 29 60.87 8.25 -17.59
C ALA A 29 59.71 7.51 -18.29
N PRO A 30 59.96 6.38 -18.97
CA PRO A 30 58.89 5.50 -19.41
C PRO A 30 58.02 5.13 -18.19
N ASP A 31 56.71 5.21 -18.35
CA ASP A 31 55.70 4.75 -17.40
C ASP A 31 55.91 3.25 -17.12
N GLY A 32 56.72 2.96 -16.11
CA GLY A 32 57.08 1.59 -15.75
C GLY A 32 55.88 0.86 -15.16
N GLY A 33 55.56 -0.33 -15.68
CA GLY A 33 54.63 -1.24 -15.03
C GLY A 33 55.11 -1.53 -13.61
N TYR A 34 54.43 -0.99 -12.60
CA TYR A 34 54.81 -1.16 -11.21
C TYR A 34 54.61 -2.64 -10.81
N PRO A 35 55.44 -3.19 -9.89
CA PRO A 35 55.32 -4.57 -9.45
C PRO A 35 53.88 -4.94 -9.09
N GLY A 36 53.44 -6.14 -9.47
CA GLY A 36 52.07 -6.58 -9.19
C GLY A 36 51.01 -5.99 -10.12
N ASN A 37 51.36 -5.53 -11.33
CA ASN A 37 50.45 -4.89 -12.28
C ASN A 37 49.80 -3.60 -11.74
N ASN A 38 50.55 -2.84 -10.96
CA ASN A 38 50.09 -1.55 -10.43
C ASN A 38 50.38 -0.41 -11.43
N THR A 39 49.59 0.65 -11.37
CA THR A 39 49.78 1.91 -12.11
C THR A 39 49.73 3.07 -11.11
N ALA A 40 50.76 3.90 -11.04
CA ALA A 40 50.82 5.05 -10.15
C ALA A 40 51.29 6.30 -10.91
N GLU A 41 50.38 7.25 -11.12
CA GLU A 41 50.65 8.52 -11.80
C GLU A 41 50.19 9.69 -10.94
N GLY A 42 51.14 10.44 -10.37
CA GLY A 42 50.88 11.59 -9.52
C GLY A 42 51.74 11.60 -8.26
N THR A 43 51.87 12.78 -7.64
CA THR A 43 52.69 12.94 -6.42
C THR A 43 52.17 12.05 -5.30
N ASN A 44 53.03 11.17 -4.79
CA ASN A 44 52.74 10.23 -3.70
C ASN A 44 51.56 9.27 -3.98
N ALA A 45 51.28 8.93 -5.24
CA ALA A 45 50.37 7.82 -5.56
C ALA A 45 50.98 6.49 -5.08
N LEU A 46 50.18 5.63 -4.42
CA LEU A 46 50.61 4.30 -3.90
C LEU A 46 51.86 4.33 -2.98
N PHE A 47 52.08 5.42 -2.24
CA PHE A 47 53.33 5.66 -1.51
C PHE A 47 53.67 4.61 -0.44
N HIS A 48 52.69 4.05 0.26
CA HIS A 48 52.90 3.05 1.33
C HIS A 48 52.65 1.59 0.89
N LEU A 49 52.52 1.32 -0.42
CA LEU A 49 52.22 -0.01 -0.94
C LEU A 49 53.34 -1.01 -0.59
N SER A 50 52.97 -2.10 0.09
CA SER A 50 53.92 -3.16 0.48
C SER A 50 53.78 -4.43 -0.35
N SER A 51 52.55 -4.96 -0.52
CA SER A 51 52.32 -6.21 -1.27
C SER A 51 51.02 -6.23 -2.08
N GLY A 52 50.30 -5.11 -2.17
CA GLY A 52 49.08 -5.01 -2.97
C GLY A 52 49.33 -5.10 -4.49
N VAL A 53 48.35 -5.60 -5.23
CA VAL A 53 48.46 -5.89 -6.68
C VAL A 53 47.26 -5.35 -7.46
N SER A 54 47.46 -5.08 -8.75
CA SER A 54 46.43 -4.66 -9.72
C SER A 54 45.72 -3.35 -9.37
N ASN A 55 46.40 -2.42 -8.70
CA ASN A 55 45.88 -1.11 -8.34
C ASN A 55 46.18 -0.07 -9.42
N THR A 56 45.23 0.83 -9.69
CA THR A 56 45.41 1.99 -10.57
C THR A 56 45.22 3.26 -9.74
N ALA A 57 46.24 4.11 -9.65
CA ALA A 57 46.24 5.35 -8.87
C ALA A 57 46.63 6.54 -9.75
N LEU A 58 45.64 7.37 -10.13
CA LEU A 58 45.81 8.52 -11.01
C LEU A 58 45.46 9.83 -10.27
N GLY A 59 46.47 10.59 -9.86
CA GLY A 59 46.32 11.85 -9.14
C GLY A 59 47.20 11.93 -7.89
N ALA A 60 47.28 13.13 -7.30
CA ALA A 60 48.09 13.33 -6.10
C ALA A 60 47.47 12.63 -4.89
N GLN A 61 48.31 11.86 -4.18
CA GLN A 61 47.98 11.12 -2.96
C GLN A 61 46.81 10.11 -3.12
N VAL A 62 46.63 9.56 -4.32
CA VAL A 62 45.69 8.45 -4.54
C VAL A 62 46.25 7.16 -3.95
N LEU A 63 45.43 6.39 -3.23
CA LEU A 63 45.84 5.14 -2.57
C LEU A 63 47.09 5.32 -1.66
N TYR A 64 47.22 6.48 -1.01
CA TYR A 64 48.43 6.86 -0.29
C TYR A 64 48.80 5.94 0.87
N GLN A 65 47.81 5.43 1.61
CA GLN A 65 47.99 4.52 2.75
C GLN A 65 47.76 3.04 2.41
N ASP A 66 47.60 2.69 1.13
CA ASP A 66 47.40 1.28 0.75
C ASP A 66 48.66 0.48 1.05
N THR A 67 48.49 -0.65 1.76
CA THR A 67 49.59 -1.53 2.14
C THR A 67 49.48 -2.85 1.40
N THR A 68 48.38 -3.58 1.61
CA THR A 68 48.16 -4.91 1.05
C THR A 68 46.88 -5.01 0.20
N GLY A 69 46.11 -3.93 0.06
CA GLY A 69 44.89 -3.91 -0.74
C GLY A 69 45.20 -4.12 -2.23
N GLY A 70 44.28 -4.75 -2.96
CA GLY A 70 44.46 -5.05 -4.38
C GLY A 70 43.22 -4.82 -5.21
N SER A 71 43.41 -4.68 -6.52
CA SER A 71 42.34 -4.42 -7.50
C SER A 71 41.56 -3.12 -7.25
N ASN A 72 42.22 -2.09 -6.70
CA ASN A 72 41.61 -0.79 -6.46
C ASN A 72 41.87 0.17 -7.63
N THR A 73 40.88 0.95 -8.06
CA THR A 73 41.03 2.01 -9.05
C THR A 73 40.69 3.35 -8.40
N GLY A 74 41.68 4.24 -8.27
CA GLY A 74 41.51 5.61 -7.76
C GLY A 74 41.89 6.63 -8.82
N THR A 75 41.04 7.65 -9.03
CA THR A 75 41.32 8.78 -9.92
C THR A 75 40.83 10.09 -9.29
N GLY A 76 41.74 11.05 -9.07
CA GLY A 76 41.43 12.35 -8.46
C GLY A 76 42.42 12.76 -7.37
N PHE A 77 42.16 13.87 -6.69
CA PHE A 77 42.98 14.26 -5.52
C PHE A 77 42.52 13.49 -4.28
N GLN A 78 43.44 12.75 -3.65
CA GLN A 78 43.18 11.98 -2.43
C GLN A 78 42.01 10.97 -2.54
N ALA A 79 41.75 10.42 -3.73
CA ALA A 79 40.85 9.28 -3.87
C ALA A 79 41.47 8.05 -3.17
N LEU A 80 40.69 7.30 -2.38
CA LEU A 80 41.18 6.12 -1.61
C LEU A 80 42.38 6.41 -0.68
N TYR A 81 42.53 7.65 -0.19
CA TYR A 81 43.73 8.08 0.56
C TYR A 81 44.11 7.18 1.74
N SER A 82 43.13 6.79 2.56
CA SER A 82 43.29 5.95 3.76
C SER A 82 42.76 4.52 3.57
N ASN A 83 42.90 3.95 2.37
CA ASN A 83 42.54 2.56 2.11
C ASN A 83 43.70 1.61 2.46
N THR A 84 43.70 0.93 3.62
CA THR A 84 44.88 0.17 4.08
C THR A 84 44.94 -1.28 3.61
N ILE A 85 43.81 -2.01 3.69
CA ILE A 85 43.71 -3.43 3.30
C ILE A 85 42.52 -3.73 2.38
N GLY A 86 41.60 -2.77 2.20
CA GLY A 86 40.44 -2.92 1.34
C GLY A 86 40.83 -3.13 -0.13
N GLY A 87 40.12 -4.01 -0.83
CA GLY A 87 40.34 -4.34 -2.23
C GLY A 87 39.06 -4.23 -3.07
N GLN A 88 39.23 -4.26 -4.39
CA GLN A 88 38.13 -4.20 -5.37
C GLN A 88 37.32 -2.89 -5.31
N ASN A 89 37.91 -1.78 -4.87
CA ASN A 89 37.24 -0.50 -4.77
C ASN A 89 37.50 0.38 -6.00
N THR A 90 36.47 1.06 -6.51
CA THR A 90 36.59 2.08 -7.56
C THR A 90 36.23 3.44 -6.99
N ALA A 91 37.11 4.44 -7.13
CA ALA A 91 36.95 5.78 -6.59
C ALA A 91 37.37 6.83 -7.61
N THR A 92 36.40 7.59 -8.14
CA THR A 92 36.62 8.66 -9.11
C THR A 92 36.12 9.98 -8.53
N GLY A 93 36.96 11.02 -8.52
CA GLY A 93 36.66 12.33 -7.94
C GLY A 93 37.56 12.69 -6.76
N ALA A 94 37.62 13.99 -6.42
CA ALA A 94 38.41 14.42 -5.28
C ALA A 94 37.79 13.97 -3.96
N PHE A 95 38.61 13.37 -3.09
CA PHE A 95 38.22 12.78 -1.81
C PHE A 95 37.18 11.66 -1.91
N SER A 96 36.97 11.05 -3.08
CA SER A 96 36.10 9.88 -3.19
C SER A 96 36.72 8.71 -2.43
N LEU A 97 35.91 8.03 -1.62
CA LEU A 97 36.34 6.86 -0.83
C LEU A 97 37.56 7.15 0.07
N PHE A 98 37.70 8.39 0.54
CA PHE A 98 38.90 8.90 1.22
C PHE A 98 39.35 8.03 2.41
N SER A 99 38.43 7.54 3.23
CA SER A 99 38.72 6.70 4.40
C SER A 99 38.02 5.35 4.31
N ASN A 100 38.74 4.33 3.85
CA ASN A 100 38.26 2.95 3.72
C ASN A 100 39.21 1.91 4.28
N LEU A 101 39.20 1.70 5.60
CA LEU A 101 40.20 0.86 6.26
C LEU A 101 40.17 -0.58 5.73
N GLN A 102 38.97 -1.18 5.65
CA GLN A 102 38.79 -2.62 5.33
C GLN A 102 37.71 -2.93 4.28
N GLY A 103 36.88 -1.97 3.88
CA GLY A 103 35.73 -2.22 3.01
C GLY A 103 36.12 -2.74 1.62
N LEU A 104 35.33 -3.69 1.11
CA LEU A 104 35.57 -4.35 -0.18
C LEU A 104 34.47 -4.01 -1.19
N GLY A 105 34.82 -3.96 -2.48
CA GLY A 105 33.84 -3.94 -3.56
C GLY A 105 33.00 -2.67 -3.65
N ASN A 106 33.52 -1.53 -3.18
CA ASN A 106 32.79 -0.26 -3.18
C ASN A 106 33.04 0.54 -4.48
N THR A 107 32.01 1.21 -4.99
CA THR A 107 32.11 2.15 -6.11
C THR A 107 31.74 3.56 -5.64
N ALA A 108 32.65 4.53 -5.76
CA ALA A 108 32.40 5.93 -5.47
C ALA A 108 32.77 6.80 -6.67
N ASP A 109 31.81 7.52 -7.23
CA ASP A 109 32.01 8.46 -8.33
C ASP A 109 31.41 9.83 -7.97
N GLY A 110 32.27 10.79 -7.68
CA GLY A 110 31.86 12.15 -7.32
C GLY A 110 32.74 12.80 -6.24
N TYR A 111 32.63 14.12 -6.11
CA TYR A 111 33.30 14.87 -5.06
C TYR A 111 32.80 14.41 -3.68
N LYS A 112 33.70 13.91 -2.83
CA LYS A 112 33.38 13.41 -1.48
C LYS A 112 32.29 12.31 -1.47
N ALA A 113 32.19 11.49 -2.53
CA ALA A 113 31.38 10.27 -2.48
C ALA A 113 32.04 9.25 -1.53
N LEU A 114 31.25 8.65 -0.62
CA LEU A 114 31.67 7.56 0.29
C LEU A 114 32.93 7.87 1.16
N VAL A 115 33.09 9.12 1.61
CA VAL A 115 34.33 9.58 2.33
C VAL A 115 34.63 8.76 3.57
N TRP A 116 33.63 8.47 4.41
CA TRP A 116 33.82 7.87 5.73
C TRP A 116 33.29 6.43 5.78
N ASN A 117 33.90 5.52 5.02
CA ASN A 117 33.51 4.11 4.97
C ASN A 117 34.52 3.20 5.68
N THR A 118 34.46 3.13 7.02
CA THR A 118 35.50 2.42 7.78
C THR A 118 35.63 0.92 7.42
N SER A 119 34.51 0.19 7.34
CA SER A 119 34.51 -1.24 7.02
C SER A 119 33.36 -1.71 6.13
N GLY A 120 32.44 -0.83 5.71
CA GLY A 120 31.30 -1.20 4.87
C GLY A 120 31.72 -1.73 3.51
N SER A 121 31.04 -2.76 3.01
CA SER A 121 31.33 -3.39 1.72
C SER A 121 30.14 -3.30 0.77
N PHE A 122 30.43 -3.41 -0.53
CA PHE A 122 29.44 -3.46 -1.61
C PHE A 122 28.52 -2.23 -1.69
N ASN A 123 29.05 -1.06 -1.40
CA ASN A 123 28.32 0.21 -1.54
C ASN A 123 28.59 0.86 -2.91
N THR A 124 27.54 1.40 -3.53
CA THR A 124 27.63 2.22 -4.75
C THR A 124 27.21 3.65 -4.42
N ALA A 125 28.09 4.63 -4.62
CA ALA A 125 27.87 6.04 -4.35
C ALA A 125 28.21 6.86 -5.60
N VAL A 126 27.20 7.40 -6.29
CA VAL A 126 27.37 8.20 -7.51
C VAL A 126 26.74 9.56 -7.29
N GLY A 127 27.55 10.62 -7.26
CA GLY A 127 27.11 11.99 -6.99
C GLY A 127 27.91 12.65 -5.88
N ALA A 128 27.86 13.98 -5.82
CA ALA A 128 28.54 14.74 -4.77
C ALA A 128 27.96 14.38 -3.39
N GLN A 129 28.82 14.00 -2.46
CA GLN A 129 28.46 13.64 -1.08
C GLN A 129 27.45 12.47 -0.94
N ALA A 130 27.29 11.65 -1.98
CA ALA A 130 26.55 10.39 -1.88
C ALA A 130 27.23 9.47 -0.85
N LEU A 131 26.47 8.90 0.09
CA LEU A 131 26.97 8.07 1.20
C LEU A 131 28.12 8.69 2.01
N TRP A 132 28.13 10.02 2.18
CA TRP A 132 29.24 10.74 2.81
C TRP A 132 29.67 10.15 4.18
N ARG A 133 28.73 9.68 5.00
CA ARG A 133 28.98 9.13 6.34
C ARG A 133 28.55 7.67 6.53
N SER A 134 28.93 6.78 5.62
CA SER A 134 28.65 5.32 5.73
C SER A 134 29.68 4.53 6.52
N THR A 135 29.70 4.60 7.86
CA THR A 135 30.79 4.01 8.65
C THR A 135 30.93 2.49 8.51
N ILE A 136 29.84 1.74 8.69
CA ILE A 136 29.83 0.26 8.65
C ILE A 136 28.70 -0.32 7.78
N GLY A 137 27.82 0.51 7.22
CA GLY A 137 26.70 0.05 6.40
C GLY A 137 27.16 -0.67 5.14
N GLU A 138 26.48 -1.76 4.78
CA GLU A 138 26.79 -2.59 3.60
C GLU A 138 25.62 -2.63 2.61
N ASN A 139 25.93 -2.92 1.34
CA ASN A 139 24.95 -3.11 0.28
C ASN A 139 24.02 -1.90 0.05
N ASN A 140 24.55 -0.67 0.17
CA ASN A 140 23.78 0.54 -0.12
C ASN A 140 24.05 1.04 -1.55
N THR A 141 23.01 1.48 -2.24
CA THR A 141 23.09 2.17 -3.54
C THR A 141 22.61 3.60 -3.38
N ALA A 142 23.47 4.57 -3.59
CA ALA A 142 23.18 6.00 -3.53
C ALA A 142 23.55 6.67 -4.86
N ILE A 143 22.55 7.15 -5.61
CA ILE A 143 22.75 7.81 -6.90
C ILE A 143 22.05 9.16 -6.86
N GLY A 144 22.82 10.25 -6.78
CA GLY A 144 22.33 11.61 -6.64
C GLY A 144 23.18 12.43 -5.67
N ALA A 145 23.15 13.76 -5.81
CA ALA A 145 23.81 14.63 -4.84
C ALA A 145 23.13 14.47 -3.47
N GLY A 146 23.91 14.22 -2.43
CA GLY A 146 23.39 14.08 -1.06
C GLY A 146 22.54 12.82 -0.80
N ALA A 147 22.50 11.85 -1.72
CA ALA A 147 21.77 10.60 -1.48
C ALA A 147 22.44 9.81 -0.34
N LEU A 148 21.65 9.37 0.66
CA LEU A 148 22.11 8.59 1.82
C LEU A 148 23.28 9.23 2.61
N THR A 149 23.38 10.56 2.65
CA THR A 149 24.51 11.29 3.25
C THR A 149 24.80 10.92 4.70
N TYR A 150 23.77 10.73 5.53
CA TYR A 150 23.90 10.45 6.97
C TYR A 150 23.69 8.98 7.37
N ASN A 151 23.80 8.04 6.42
CA ASN A 151 23.64 6.60 6.66
C ASN A 151 24.80 6.00 7.47
N THR A 152 24.76 6.13 8.79
CA THR A 152 25.87 5.70 9.68
C THR A 152 26.11 4.19 9.70
N THR A 153 25.10 3.41 10.06
CA THR A 153 25.21 1.95 10.26
C THR A 153 24.20 1.15 9.43
N ALA A 154 23.34 1.82 8.65
CA ALA A 154 22.26 1.15 7.96
C ALA A 154 22.73 0.49 6.65
N GLY A 155 22.21 -0.70 6.37
CA GLY A 155 22.50 -1.49 5.20
C GLY A 155 21.28 -1.73 4.32
N VAL A 156 21.53 -2.21 3.11
CA VAL A 156 20.50 -2.65 2.15
C VAL A 156 19.54 -1.51 1.76
N ASN A 157 20.04 -0.27 1.65
CA ASN A 157 19.24 0.87 1.22
C ASN A 157 19.53 1.27 -0.23
N THR A 158 18.49 1.62 -0.98
CA THR A 158 18.60 2.18 -2.34
C THR A 158 18.03 3.60 -2.34
N GLY A 159 18.89 4.61 -2.46
CA GLY A 159 18.53 6.02 -2.63
C GLY A 159 18.90 6.53 -4.02
N ILE A 160 17.93 6.84 -4.87
CA ILE A 160 18.13 7.37 -6.23
C ILE A 160 17.40 8.71 -6.38
N GLY A 161 18.15 9.79 -6.54
CA GLY A 161 17.65 11.15 -6.58
C GLY A 161 18.44 12.06 -5.63
N SER A 162 18.43 13.37 -5.87
CA SER A 162 19.06 14.30 -4.92
C SER A 162 18.36 14.18 -3.57
N ASN A 163 19.15 14.02 -2.51
CA ASN A 163 18.71 13.97 -1.11
C ASN A 163 17.75 12.80 -0.80
N ALA A 164 17.70 11.76 -1.64
CA ALA A 164 16.96 10.54 -1.32
C ALA A 164 17.59 9.87 -0.08
N LEU A 165 16.79 9.62 0.95
CA LEU A 165 17.24 9.08 2.26
C LEU A 165 18.39 9.88 2.91
N GLU A 166 18.49 11.19 2.68
CA GLU A 166 19.63 12.00 3.17
C GLU A 166 19.88 11.81 4.67
N HIS A 167 18.83 11.80 5.49
CA HIS A 167 18.91 11.72 6.95
C HIS A 167 18.73 10.32 7.53
N ASN A 168 18.68 9.25 6.71
CA ASN A 168 18.61 7.87 7.20
C ASN A 168 19.85 7.54 8.00
N THR A 169 19.71 7.18 9.28
CA THR A 169 20.87 6.88 10.16
C THR A 169 21.05 5.40 10.42
N THR A 170 19.96 4.69 10.76
CA THR A 170 19.97 3.27 11.15
C THR A 170 18.90 2.41 10.47
N GLY A 171 18.01 3.00 9.66
CA GLY A 171 16.92 2.29 9.00
C GLY A 171 17.43 1.42 7.84
N ASN A 172 17.17 0.11 7.90
CA ASN A 172 17.62 -0.85 6.89
C ASN A 172 16.54 -1.14 5.85
N GLY A 173 16.94 -1.59 4.65
CA GLY A 173 15.99 -2.13 3.67
C GLY A 173 15.10 -1.09 2.99
N ASN A 174 15.46 0.20 3.01
CA ASN A 174 14.64 1.25 2.42
C ASN A 174 14.96 1.44 0.93
N THR A 175 13.93 1.61 0.11
CA THR A 175 14.05 2.03 -1.30
C THR A 175 13.41 3.41 -1.46
N ALA A 176 14.19 4.41 -1.85
CA ALA A 176 13.75 5.78 -2.09
C ALA A 176 14.20 6.26 -3.48
N ILE A 177 13.26 6.50 -4.37
CA ILE A 177 13.50 6.92 -5.76
C ILE A 177 12.75 8.22 -6.04
N GLY A 178 13.48 9.33 -6.15
CA GLY A 178 12.94 10.66 -6.37
C GLY A 178 13.72 11.73 -5.61
N TYR A 179 13.50 13.00 -5.98
CA TYR A 179 14.04 14.13 -5.20
C TYR A 179 13.47 14.10 -3.78
N ALA A 180 14.36 14.06 -2.79
CA ALA A 180 14.05 14.06 -1.35
C ALA A 180 13.00 13.00 -0.94
N ALA A 181 12.97 11.86 -1.64
CA ALA A 181 12.16 10.71 -1.22
C ALA A 181 12.73 10.15 0.09
N CYS A 182 11.85 9.95 1.09
CA CYS A 182 12.20 9.43 2.41
C CYS A 182 13.31 10.24 3.13
N ASP A 183 13.40 11.55 2.87
CA ASP A 183 14.48 12.44 3.33
C ASP A 183 14.70 12.39 4.85
N ARG A 184 13.61 12.48 5.63
CA ARG A 184 13.65 12.60 7.10
C ARG A 184 13.67 11.28 7.84
N ASN A 185 13.77 10.14 7.14
CA ASN A 185 13.82 8.85 7.80
C ASN A 185 15.04 8.79 8.67
N SER A 186 14.92 8.46 9.95
CA SER A 186 16.05 8.36 10.88
C SER A 186 16.34 6.89 11.20
N SER A 187 15.30 6.10 11.47
CA SER A 187 15.41 4.71 11.92
C SER A 187 14.40 3.74 11.30
N GLY A 188 13.42 4.23 10.53
CA GLY A 188 12.39 3.40 9.91
C GLY A 188 12.97 2.45 8.88
N GLY A 189 12.55 1.18 8.91
CA GLY A 189 13.03 0.14 8.02
C GLY A 189 12.00 -0.27 6.96
N GLU A 190 12.49 -0.92 5.90
CA GLU A 190 11.65 -1.62 4.92
C GLU A 190 10.61 -0.72 4.20
N ASN A 191 10.91 0.58 4.07
CA ASN A 191 10.02 1.52 3.37
C ASN A 191 10.33 1.57 1.87
N THR A 192 9.29 1.69 1.05
CA THR A 192 9.40 1.93 -0.39
C THR A 192 8.75 3.27 -0.76
N ALA A 193 9.55 4.26 -1.13
CA ALA A 193 9.14 5.61 -1.54
C ALA A 193 9.56 5.87 -2.99
N THR A 194 8.61 5.95 -3.92
CA THR A 194 8.88 6.30 -5.32
C THR A 194 8.08 7.52 -5.73
N GLY A 195 8.78 8.64 -5.93
CA GLY A 195 8.20 9.93 -6.31
C GLY A 195 8.93 11.11 -5.68
N HIS A 196 8.74 12.30 -6.24
CA HIS A 196 9.19 13.55 -5.62
C HIS A 196 8.54 13.69 -4.24
N LEU A 197 9.34 13.84 -3.18
CA LEU A 197 8.89 14.00 -1.78
C LEU A 197 8.00 12.84 -1.25
N ALA A 198 8.07 11.65 -1.84
CA ALA A 198 7.37 10.48 -1.30
C ALA A 198 7.94 10.13 0.10
N LEU A 199 7.08 9.91 1.11
CA LEU A 199 7.46 9.71 2.52
C LEU A 199 8.43 10.78 3.09
N TYR A 200 8.36 12.02 2.61
CA TYR A 200 9.32 13.07 2.97
C TYR A 200 9.53 13.25 4.49
N LEU A 201 8.45 13.19 5.28
CA LEU A 201 8.48 13.41 6.74
C LEU A 201 8.60 12.12 7.57
N ASN A 202 8.67 10.95 6.95
CA ASN A 202 8.74 9.68 7.69
C ASN A 202 10.00 9.71 8.56
N ALA A 203 9.87 9.66 9.87
CA ALA A 203 10.97 9.76 10.82
C ALA A 203 11.39 8.39 11.37
N SER A 204 10.42 7.54 11.70
CA SER A 204 10.67 6.21 12.27
C SER A 204 9.70 5.12 11.80
N GLY A 205 8.70 5.46 11.00
CA GLY A 205 7.73 4.50 10.47
C GLY A 205 8.39 3.49 9.54
N SER A 206 7.93 2.25 9.62
CA SER A 206 8.47 1.11 8.89
C SER A 206 7.41 0.43 8.01
N ASN A 207 7.84 -0.33 7.01
CA ASN A 207 6.96 -1.08 6.11
C ASN A 207 5.96 -0.20 5.33
N ASN A 208 6.29 1.08 5.10
CA ASN A 208 5.43 1.99 4.37
C ASN A 208 5.70 1.94 2.87
N LEU A 209 4.63 1.99 2.07
CA LEU A 209 4.68 2.05 0.61
C LEU A 209 4.08 3.37 0.14
N ALA A 210 4.88 4.23 -0.51
CA ALA A 210 4.42 5.46 -1.12
C ALA A 210 4.81 5.52 -2.60
N LEU A 211 3.83 5.53 -3.49
CA LEU A 211 4.01 5.57 -4.94
C LEU A 211 3.31 6.80 -5.53
N GLY A 212 4.09 7.81 -5.90
CA GLY A 212 3.61 9.07 -6.48
C GLY A 212 4.30 10.30 -5.86
N ALA A 213 4.20 11.44 -6.54
CA ALA A 213 4.68 12.71 -5.98
C ALA A 213 3.87 13.07 -4.73
N ASN A 214 4.54 13.45 -3.63
CA ASN A 214 3.96 13.75 -2.32
C ASN A 214 3.14 12.60 -1.70
N ALA A 215 3.30 11.36 -2.17
CA ALA A 215 2.61 10.22 -1.59
C ALA A 215 3.15 9.95 -0.16
N GLY A 216 2.26 9.77 0.81
CA GLY A 216 2.63 9.52 2.20
C GLY A 216 3.37 10.67 2.89
N MET A 217 3.23 11.91 2.40
CA MET A 217 3.97 13.06 2.94
C MET A 217 3.69 13.33 4.43
N HIS A 218 2.52 12.94 4.95
CA HIS A 218 2.14 13.13 6.36
C HIS A 218 2.46 11.93 7.25
N ILE A 219 3.08 10.88 6.72
CA ILE A 219 3.51 9.74 7.52
C ILE A 219 4.79 10.14 8.24
N ILE A 220 4.79 10.04 9.57
CA ILE A 220 5.90 10.45 10.45
C ILE A 220 6.38 9.24 11.26
N THR A 221 5.46 8.53 11.91
CA THR A 221 5.79 7.42 12.81
C THR A 221 4.98 6.15 12.55
N ALA A 222 3.93 6.22 11.74
CA ALA A 222 3.07 5.09 11.43
C ALA A 222 3.79 4.00 10.61
N ASP A 223 3.34 2.77 10.83
CA ASP A 223 3.84 1.57 10.17
C ASP A 223 2.78 0.98 9.24
N ASN A 224 3.21 0.24 8.22
CA ASN A 224 2.31 -0.48 7.30
C ASN A 224 1.28 0.44 6.60
N VAL A 225 1.70 1.65 6.21
CA VAL A 225 0.86 2.59 5.47
C VAL A 225 1.12 2.48 3.98
N ILE A 226 0.05 2.32 3.20
CA ILE A 226 0.09 2.29 1.75
C ILE A 226 -0.53 3.58 1.20
N CYS A 227 0.22 4.34 0.41
CA CYS A 227 -0.24 5.55 -0.29
C CYS A 227 0.10 5.45 -1.78
N ILE A 228 -0.90 5.35 -2.65
CA ILE A 228 -0.70 5.21 -4.09
C ILE A 228 -1.45 6.30 -4.84
N GLY A 229 -0.70 7.13 -5.57
CA GLY A 229 -1.18 8.25 -6.38
C GLY A 229 -0.46 9.56 -6.05
N ALA A 230 -0.47 10.49 -7.01
CA ALA A 230 0.06 11.83 -6.79
C ALA A 230 -0.81 12.59 -5.76
N ASN A 231 -0.16 13.26 -4.81
CA ASN A 231 -0.78 14.00 -3.71
C ASN A 231 -1.68 13.17 -2.78
N VAL A 232 -1.47 11.84 -2.74
CA VAL A 232 -2.08 10.97 -1.74
C VAL A 232 -1.25 11.03 -0.48
N VAL A 233 -1.45 12.11 0.30
CA VAL A 233 -0.58 12.45 1.44
C VAL A 233 -0.68 11.48 2.62
N GLY A 234 -1.81 10.76 2.73
CA GLY A 234 -2.10 9.86 3.86
C GLY A 234 -2.28 10.61 5.19
N ASP A 235 -2.51 9.84 6.25
CA ASP A 235 -2.48 10.28 7.65
C ASP A 235 -1.56 9.34 8.45
N ASP A 236 -0.95 9.85 9.52
CA ASP A 236 -0.02 9.10 10.39
C ASP A 236 -0.76 8.06 11.26
N VAL A 237 -1.35 7.06 10.61
CA VAL A 237 -2.14 5.98 11.22
C VAL A 237 -1.69 4.66 10.64
N SER A 238 -1.15 3.78 11.49
CA SER A 238 -0.64 2.49 11.07
C SER A 238 -1.72 1.59 10.48
N ASN A 239 -1.33 0.64 9.63
CA ASN A 239 -2.21 -0.33 8.99
C ASN A 239 -3.34 0.33 8.18
N SER A 240 -3.00 1.37 7.41
CA SER A 240 -3.95 2.12 6.59
C SER A 240 -3.57 2.09 5.11
N THR A 241 -4.58 2.19 4.24
CA THR A 241 -4.39 2.22 2.78
C THR A 241 -5.14 3.39 2.18
N TRP A 242 -4.42 4.18 1.38
CA TRP A 242 -4.87 5.40 0.73
C TRP A 242 -4.62 5.28 -0.77
N LEU A 243 -5.70 5.25 -1.55
CA LEU A 243 -5.64 5.15 -3.01
C LEU A 243 -6.23 6.42 -3.62
N GLY A 244 -5.43 7.11 -4.44
CA GLY A 244 -5.87 8.25 -5.22
C GLY A 244 -6.88 7.85 -6.29
N ASN A 245 -7.73 8.79 -6.69
CA ASN A 245 -8.71 8.62 -7.76
C ASN A 245 -9.76 7.51 -7.53
N VAL A 246 -10.11 7.21 -6.28
CA VAL A 246 -11.21 6.28 -5.93
C VAL A 246 -12.47 7.03 -5.54
N TYR A 247 -12.40 7.85 -4.48
CA TYR A 247 -13.56 8.61 -4.01
C TYR A 247 -13.92 9.75 -4.98
N GLY A 248 -15.22 9.90 -5.27
CA GLY A 248 -15.72 10.93 -6.19
C GLY A 248 -15.51 10.64 -7.68
N VAL A 249 -15.00 9.45 -8.03
CA VAL A 249 -14.76 9.04 -9.41
C VAL A 249 -15.85 8.06 -9.87
N THR A 250 -16.64 8.46 -10.87
CA THR A 250 -17.70 7.61 -11.45
C THR A 250 -17.11 6.64 -12.48
N THR A 251 -17.55 5.39 -12.44
CA THR A 251 -17.18 4.38 -13.44
C THR A 251 -17.71 4.74 -14.83
N GLN A 252 -16.91 4.53 -15.87
CA GLN A 252 -17.29 4.91 -17.24
C GLN A 252 -18.22 3.91 -17.93
N ASN A 253 -18.30 2.67 -17.41
CA ASN A 253 -19.21 1.64 -17.93
C ASN A 253 -20.44 1.52 -17.02
N GLY A 254 -21.62 1.36 -17.60
CA GLY A 254 -22.88 1.15 -16.86
C GLY A 254 -23.01 -0.24 -16.24
N THR A 255 -22.15 -1.20 -16.64
CA THR A 255 -22.14 -2.56 -16.10
C THR A 255 -20.88 -2.77 -15.26
N THR A 256 -21.01 -2.72 -13.94
CA THR A 256 -19.90 -2.85 -12.99
C THR A 256 -20.21 -3.85 -11.89
N ALA A 257 -19.19 -4.60 -11.46
CA ALA A 257 -19.29 -5.47 -10.28
C ALA A 257 -18.70 -4.74 -9.06
N PRO A 258 -19.30 -4.89 -7.86
CA PRO A 258 -18.70 -4.40 -6.62
C PRO A 258 -17.43 -5.19 -6.30
N VAL A 259 -16.41 -4.49 -5.81
CA VAL A 259 -15.19 -5.10 -5.28
C VAL A 259 -15.44 -5.59 -3.86
N VAL A 260 -15.01 -6.81 -3.56
CA VAL A 260 -15.08 -7.43 -2.23
C VAL A 260 -13.68 -7.82 -1.76
N VAL A 261 -13.54 -8.06 -0.46
CA VAL A 261 -12.32 -8.58 0.18
C VAL A 261 -12.63 -9.95 0.79
N SER A 262 -11.83 -10.96 0.49
CA SER A 262 -11.92 -12.27 1.14
C SER A 262 -11.28 -12.26 2.54
N ALA A 263 -11.50 -13.32 3.32
CA ALA A 263 -10.95 -13.45 4.67
C ALA A 263 -9.41 -13.52 4.70
N ASP A 264 -8.77 -13.94 3.61
CA ASP A 264 -7.32 -13.97 3.40
C ASP A 264 -6.78 -12.70 2.72
N GLY A 265 -7.61 -11.65 2.59
CA GLY A 265 -7.21 -10.34 2.10
C GLY A 265 -7.22 -10.16 0.57
N GLN A 266 -7.76 -11.12 -0.19
CA GLN A 266 -7.84 -11.03 -1.65
C GLN A 266 -8.94 -10.05 -2.09
N LEU A 267 -8.57 -9.04 -2.89
CA LEU A 267 -9.53 -8.22 -3.62
C LEU A 267 -10.09 -8.98 -4.82
N GLY A 268 -11.41 -8.92 -5.01
CA GLY A 268 -12.06 -9.59 -6.14
C GLY A 268 -13.52 -9.21 -6.33
N THR A 269 -14.24 -10.05 -7.07
CA THR A 269 -15.68 -9.92 -7.32
C THR A 269 -16.37 -11.27 -7.10
N VAL A 270 -17.65 -11.25 -6.73
CA VAL A 270 -18.42 -12.49 -6.51
C VAL A 270 -19.15 -12.91 -7.79
N ALA A 271 -18.98 -14.17 -8.20
CA ALA A 271 -19.70 -14.74 -9.33
C ALA A 271 -20.99 -15.45 -8.87
N SER A 272 -22.08 -15.32 -9.63
CA SER A 272 -23.38 -15.94 -9.30
C SER A 272 -23.98 -16.81 -10.42
N SER A 273 -23.29 -16.97 -11.54
CA SER A 273 -23.71 -17.84 -12.64
C SER A 273 -23.78 -19.31 -12.19
N GLU A 274 -24.77 -20.05 -12.71
CA GLU A 274 -24.92 -21.49 -12.47
C GLU A 274 -23.63 -22.28 -12.74
N ARG A 275 -22.83 -21.85 -13.73
CA ARG A 275 -21.53 -22.44 -14.07
C ARG A 275 -20.55 -22.56 -12.90
N PHE A 276 -20.71 -21.70 -11.89
CA PHE A 276 -19.84 -21.63 -10.72
C PHE A 276 -20.51 -22.16 -9.44
N LYS A 277 -21.66 -22.84 -9.57
CA LYS A 277 -22.46 -23.36 -8.46
C LYS A 277 -22.67 -24.87 -8.60
N LYS A 278 -22.85 -25.53 -7.47
CA LYS A 278 -23.23 -26.95 -7.37
C LYS A 278 -24.25 -27.11 -6.25
N ASP A 279 -24.96 -28.24 -6.22
CA ASP A 279 -25.92 -28.59 -5.16
C ASP A 279 -27.01 -27.51 -4.96
N ILE A 280 -27.55 -26.99 -6.06
CA ILE A 280 -28.54 -25.90 -6.06
C ILE A 280 -29.90 -26.44 -5.59
N ALA A 281 -30.42 -25.90 -4.48
CA ALA A 281 -31.70 -26.25 -3.88
C ALA A 281 -32.47 -25.02 -3.38
N THR A 282 -33.76 -25.18 -3.06
CA THR A 282 -34.58 -24.14 -2.42
C THR A 282 -34.12 -23.87 -0.98
N MET A 283 -34.31 -22.64 -0.50
CA MET A 283 -33.87 -22.25 0.86
C MET A 283 -34.82 -22.76 1.96
N ASP A 284 -36.09 -23.02 1.64
CA ASP A 284 -37.13 -23.50 2.58
C ASP A 284 -37.04 -22.82 3.94
N LYS A 285 -36.91 -23.58 5.04
CA LYS A 285 -36.82 -23.02 6.41
C LYS A 285 -35.47 -22.40 6.77
N ALA A 286 -34.44 -22.55 5.94
CA ALA A 286 -33.12 -22.03 6.25
C ALA A 286 -33.13 -20.50 6.39
N SER A 287 -33.98 -19.82 5.61
CA SER A 287 -34.14 -18.36 5.66
C SER A 287 -34.91 -17.83 6.87
N GLU A 288 -35.67 -18.65 7.59
CA GLU A 288 -36.45 -18.24 8.77
C GLU A 288 -35.55 -17.76 9.92
N ALA A 289 -34.29 -18.18 9.95
CA ALA A 289 -33.30 -17.73 10.92
C ALA A 289 -33.17 -16.20 10.97
N ILE A 290 -33.38 -15.49 9.85
CA ILE A 290 -33.26 -14.03 9.82
C ILE A 290 -34.33 -13.31 10.65
N MET A 291 -35.47 -13.97 10.90
CA MET A 291 -36.59 -13.39 11.67
C MET A 291 -36.28 -13.24 13.17
N SER A 292 -35.24 -13.94 13.64
CA SER A 292 -34.74 -13.80 15.02
C SER A 292 -33.62 -12.76 15.16
N LEU A 293 -33.20 -12.12 14.06
CA LEU A 293 -32.15 -11.12 14.09
C LEU A 293 -32.69 -9.79 14.61
N ARG A 294 -31.85 -9.06 15.35
CA ARG A 294 -32.19 -7.79 15.98
C ARG A 294 -31.44 -6.63 15.31
N PRO A 295 -32.11 -5.80 14.49
CA PRO A 295 -31.51 -4.58 13.95
C PRO A 295 -31.12 -3.61 15.06
N VAL A 296 -30.00 -2.92 14.88
CA VAL A 296 -29.48 -1.92 15.82
C VAL A 296 -29.02 -0.66 15.13
N THR A 297 -28.99 0.43 15.89
CA THR A 297 -28.22 1.63 15.53
C THR A 297 -26.96 1.69 16.38
N PHE A 298 -25.84 2.14 15.81
CA PHE A 298 -24.57 2.22 16.53
C PHE A 298 -23.68 3.35 15.99
N HIS A 299 -22.56 3.60 16.65
CA HIS A 299 -21.50 4.49 16.19
C HIS A 299 -20.17 3.71 16.21
N TYR A 300 -19.31 3.92 15.22
CA TYR A 300 -17.98 3.33 15.25
C TYR A 300 -17.12 4.03 16.31
N LYS A 301 -16.38 3.24 17.10
CA LYS A 301 -15.47 3.77 18.13
C LYS A 301 -14.37 4.67 17.55
N THR A 302 -13.98 4.42 16.30
CA THR A 302 -12.93 5.15 15.58
C THR A 302 -13.44 6.39 14.84
N ASP A 303 -14.76 6.56 14.68
CA ASP A 303 -15.32 7.72 13.98
C ASP A 303 -15.41 8.92 14.92
N SER A 304 -14.49 9.87 14.75
CA SER A 304 -14.47 11.11 15.51
C SER A 304 -15.67 12.03 15.22
N LYS A 305 -16.36 11.85 14.09
CA LYS A 305 -17.53 12.65 13.73
C LYS A 305 -18.83 12.15 14.36
N GLY A 306 -18.82 10.94 14.93
CA GLY A 306 -20.00 10.36 15.59
C GLY A 306 -21.16 10.13 14.63
N THR A 307 -20.90 9.63 13.43
CA THR A 307 -21.93 9.35 12.42
C THR A 307 -22.76 8.13 12.83
N GLN A 308 -24.07 8.30 12.98
CA GLN A 308 -24.97 7.18 13.31
C GLN A 308 -25.04 6.17 12.16
N GLN A 309 -24.90 4.88 12.50
CA GLN A 309 -24.95 3.74 11.60
C GLN A 309 -26.11 2.82 11.95
N PHE A 310 -26.46 1.94 11.01
CA PHE A 310 -27.55 0.97 11.11
C PHE A 310 -27.03 -0.41 10.69
N GLY A 311 -27.41 -1.47 11.41
CA GLY A 311 -26.97 -2.82 11.05
C GLY A 311 -27.30 -3.88 12.08
N LEU A 312 -26.45 -4.91 12.11
CA LEU A 312 -26.53 -6.08 12.97
C LEU A 312 -25.20 -6.25 13.73
N ILE A 313 -25.25 -6.91 14.88
CA ILE A 313 -24.06 -7.26 15.68
C ILE A 313 -23.61 -8.67 15.29
N ALA A 314 -22.37 -8.82 14.82
CA ALA A 314 -21.86 -10.09 14.29
C ALA A 314 -21.95 -11.24 15.31
N GLU A 315 -21.67 -10.97 16.58
CA GLU A 315 -21.77 -11.95 17.67
C GLU A 315 -23.21 -12.39 17.96
N GLU A 316 -24.21 -11.50 17.76
CA GLU A 316 -25.62 -11.86 17.90
C GLU A 316 -26.08 -12.70 16.71
N VAL A 317 -25.67 -12.33 15.49
CA VAL A 317 -25.96 -13.09 14.27
C VAL A 317 -25.34 -14.50 14.35
N ALA A 318 -24.09 -14.61 14.81
CA ALA A 318 -23.39 -15.90 14.90
C ALA A 318 -24.10 -16.91 15.82
N LYS A 319 -24.80 -16.45 16.87
CA LYS A 319 -25.60 -17.31 17.76
C LYS A 319 -26.86 -17.85 17.09
N VAL A 320 -27.43 -17.10 16.15
CA VAL A 320 -28.64 -17.46 15.42
C VAL A 320 -28.30 -18.33 14.21
N ASN A 321 -27.36 -17.88 13.39
CA ASN A 321 -26.86 -18.64 12.24
C ASN A 321 -25.38 -18.27 11.95
N PRO A 322 -24.41 -19.12 12.31
CA PRO A 322 -22.99 -18.84 12.12
C PRO A 322 -22.56 -18.74 10.64
N ALA A 323 -23.33 -19.31 9.69
CA ALA A 323 -22.99 -19.24 8.26
C ALA A 323 -23.13 -17.82 7.66
N LEU A 324 -23.77 -16.91 8.41
CA LEU A 324 -23.99 -15.51 8.02
C LEU A 324 -22.90 -14.57 8.53
N VAL A 325 -21.82 -15.10 9.09
CA VAL A 325 -20.73 -14.30 9.66
C VAL A 325 -19.40 -14.79 9.10
N LEU A 326 -18.54 -13.85 8.74
CA LEU A 326 -17.13 -14.13 8.45
C LEU A 326 -16.31 -13.94 9.73
N PRO A 327 -15.39 -14.86 10.05
CA PRO A 327 -14.51 -14.72 11.19
C PRO A 327 -13.32 -13.77 10.89
N ASP A 328 -12.68 -13.26 11.96
CA ASP A 328 -11.36 -12.63 11.90
C ASP A 328 -10.24 -13.69 11.84
N GLU A 329 -8.98 -13.23 11.82
CA GLU A 329 -7.80 -14.09 11.80
C GLU A 329 -7.72 -15.02 13.04
N GLU A 330 -8.28 -14.61 14.17
CA GLU A 330 -8.36 -15.42 15.40
C GLU A 330 -9.60 -16.33 15.47
N GLY A 331 -10.44 -16.34 14.43
CA GLY A 331 -11.64 -17.18 14.35
C GLY A 331 -12.88 -16.63 15.08
N LYS A 332 -12.86 -15.38 15.53
CA LYS A 332 -14.01 -14.74 16.20
C LYS A 332 -14.95 -14.08 15.18
N PRO A 333 -16.25 -13.95 15.48
CA PRO A 333 -17.19 -13.19 14.65
C PRO A 333 -16.67 -11.79 14.31
N TYR A 334 -16.48 -11.48 13.03
CA TYR A 334 -15.90 -10.20 12.59
C TYR A 334 -16.88 -9.34 11.80
N THR A 335 -17.49 -9.90 10.75
CA THR A 335 -18.43 -9.15 9.91
C THR A 335 -19.61 -10.00 9.45
N VAL A 336 -20.77 -9.37 9.32
CA VAL A 336 -22.00 -10.00 8.84
C VAL A 336 -22.00 -10.02 7.31
N ARG A 337 -22.39 -11.16 6.75
CA ARG A 337 -22.60 -11.38 5.32
C ARG A 337 -23.95 -10.81 4.89
N TYR A 338 -24.04 -9.48 4.83
CA TYR A 338 -25.29 -8.79 4.49
C TYR A 338 -25.86 -9.20 3.13
N GLU A 339 -25.01 -9.60 2.17
CA GLU A 339 -25.45 -10.14 0.88
C GLU A 339 -26.25 -11.44 1.02
N ALA A 340 -25.86 -12.31 1.96
CA ALA A 340 -26.58 -13.54 2.25
C ALA A 340 -27.90 -13.25 2.99
N VAL A 341 -27.89 -12.30 3.92
CA VAL A 341 -29.11 -11.84 4.62
C VAL A 341 -30.13 -11.30 3.61
N ASN A 342 -29.70 -10.48 2.64
CA ASN A 342 -30.59 -9.94 1.61
C ASN A 342 -31.20 -11.03 0.73
N ALA A 343 -30.44 -12.06 0.37
CA ALA A 343 -30.96 -13.19 -0.39
C ALA A 343 -31.98 -14.02 0.41
N MET A 344 -31.75 -14.22 1.72
CA MET A 344 -32.71 -14.89 2.60
C MET A 344 -33.96 -14.05 2.83
N LEU A 345 -33.82 -12.73 2.97
CA LEU A 345 -34.94 -11.79 3.07
C LEU A 345 -35.84 -11.85 1.85
N LEU A 346 -35.26 -11.95 0.65
CA LEU A 346 -36.03 -12.14 -0.58
C LEU A 346 -36.86 -13.43 -0.52
N ASN A 347 -36.32 -14.53 0.00
CA ASN A 347 -37.07 -15.78 0.13
C ASN A 347 -38.25 -15.65 1.09
N GLU A 348 -38.04 -15.04 2.26
CA GLU A 348 -39.13 -14.82 3.23
C GLU A 348 -40.19 -13.84 2.71
N PHE A 349 -39.77 -12.77 2.04
CA PHE A 349 -40.70 -11.85 1.38
C PHE A 349 -41.57 -12.58 0.33
N LEU A 350 -40.97 -13.45 -0.48
CA LEU A 350 -41.72 -14.22 -1.49
C LEU A 350 -42.68 -15.23 -0.84
N LYS A 351 -42.34 -15.80 0.32
CA LYS A 351 -43.27 -16.66 1.08
C LYS A 351 -44.46 -15.86 1.58
N GLU A 352 -44.23 -14.77 2.30
CA GLU A 352 -45.30 -13.91 2.82
C GLU A 352 -46.18 -13.37 1.69
N HIS A 353 -45.58 -12.98 0.56
CA HIS A 353 -46.35 -12.49 -0.58
C HIS A 353 -47.34 -13.52 -1.11
N ARG A 354 -46.94 -14.80 -1.21
CA ARG A 354 -47.83 -15.89 -1.63
C ARG A 354 -48.94 -16.15 -0.60
N GLU A 355 -48.60 -16.16 0.69
CA GLU A 355 -49.61 -16.31 1.75
C GLU A 355 -50.65 -15.17 1.72
N VAL A 356 -50.22 -13.94 1.44
CA VAL A 356 -51.11 -12.79 1.27
C VAL A 356 -52.02 -12.96 0.05
N GLU A 357 -51.50 -13.44 -1.08
CA GLU A 357 -52.32 -13.72 -2.27
C GLU A 357 -53.39 -14.80 -1.99
N GLU A 358 -53.01 -15.87 -1.29
CA GLU A 358 -53.94 -16.94 -0.89
C GLU A 358 -55.02 -16.42 0.06
N GLN A 359 -54.63 -15.65 1.08
CA GLN A 359 -55.59 -15.01 2.00
C GLN A 359 -56.53 -14.06 1.24
N GLN A 360 -56.02 -13.29 0.27
CA GLN A 360 -56.83 -12.38 -0.52
C GLN A 360 -57.85 -13.13 -1.41
N ALA A 361 -57.48 -14.30 -1.94
CA ALA A 361 -58.40 -15.18 -2.67
C ALA A 361 -59.50 -15.73 -1.74
N ILE A 362 -59.13 -16.21 -0.55
CA ILE A 362 -60.09 -16.70 0.45
C ILE A 362 -61.04 -15.59 0.90
N ILE A 363 -60.53 -14.38 1.17
CA ILE A 363 -61.35 -13.21 1.52
C ILE A 363 -62.33 -12.88 0.39
N THR A 364 -61.93 -13.03 -0.86
CA THR A 364 -62.79 -12.78 -2.02
C THR A 364 -63.93 -13.79 -2.11
N GLU A 365 -63.64 -15.08 -1.89
CA GLU A 365 -64.68 -16.12 -1.89
C GLU A 365 -65.62 -15.99 -0.68
N LEU A 366 -65.08 -15.72 0.51
CA LEU A 366 -65.89 -15.47 1.71
C LEU A 366 -66.83 -14.26 1.53
N LYS A 367 -66.35 -13.18 0.89
CA LYS A 367 -67.20 -12.03 0.56
C LYS A 367 -68.36 -12.42 -0.37
N LYS A 368 -68.09 -13.28 -1.35
CA LYS A 368 -69.10 -13.77 -2.30
C LYS A 368 -70.13 -14.67 -1.61
N GLU A 369 -69.70 -15.57 -0.73
CA GLU A 369 -70.60 -16.40 0.08
C GLU A 369 -71.47 -15.56 1.03
N LEU A 370 -70.89 -14.56 1.69
CA LEU A 370 -71.62 -13.61 2.54
C LEU A 370 -72.71 -12.87 1.76
N GLN A 371 -72.39 -12.37 0.56
CA GLN A 371 -73.38 -11.72 -0.31
C GLN A 371 -74.50 -12.69 -0.73
N ALA A 372 -74.16 -13.93 -1.09
CA ALA A 372 -75.14 -14.95 -1.45
C ALA A 372 -76.06 -15.30 -0.27
N ASN A 373 -75.52 -15.42 0.94
CA ASN A 373 -76.30 -15.69 2.14
C ASN A 373 -77.18 -14.49 2.54
N ALA A 374 -76.69 -13.26 2.42
CA ALA A 374 -77.49 -12.06 2.64
C ALA A 374 -78.68 -12.00 1.66
N ALA A 375 -78.46 -12.32 0.37
CA ALA A 375 -79.54 -12.42 -0.62
C ALA A 375 -80.57 -13.51 -0.27
N ARG A 376 -80.11 -14.68 0.19
CA ARG A 376 -81.01 -15.76 0.66
C ARG A 376 -81.85 -15.33 1.87
N GLN A 377 -81.24 -14.68 2.85
CA GLN A 377 -81.95 -14.16 4.02
C GLN A 377 -82.97 -13.10 3.62
N GLN A 378 -82.60 -12.17 2.73
CA GLN A 378 -83.51 -11.17 2.19
C GLN A 378 -84.73 -11.82 1.53
N ASN A 379 -84.51 -12.81 0.66
CA ASN A 379 -85.59 -13.57 0.03
C ASN A 379 -86.48 -14.31 1.05
N GLN A 380 -85.90 -14.87 2.12
CA GLN A 380 -86.66 -15.51 3.20
C GLN A 380 -87.50 -14.50 3.99
N ILE A 381 -86.96 -13.32 4.29
CA ILE A 381 -87.67 -12.23 4.97
C ILE A 381 -88.85 -11.76 4.11
N GLU A 382 -88.63 -11.58 2.80
CA GLU A 382 -89.69 -11.21 1.85
C GLU A 382 -90.79 -12.28 1.78
N ALA A 383 -90.41 -13.56 1.69
CA ALA A 383 -91.36 -14.67 1.70
C ALA A 383 -92.16 -14.75 3.02
N LEU A 384 -91.51 -14.54 4.16
CA LEU A 384 -92.15 -14.50 5.47
C LEU A 384 -93.13 -13.30 5.58
N GLY A 385 -92.72 -12.14 5.08
CA GLY A 385 -93.54 -10.93 5.01
C GLY A 385 -94.79 -11.14 4.15
N ALA A 386 -94.65 -11.76 2.98
CA ALA A 386 -95.78 -12.12 2.13
C ALA A 386 -96.72 -13.14 2.81
N GLY A 387 -96.16 -14.14 3.51
CA GLY A 387 -96.93 -15.10 4.32
C GLY A 387 -97.73 -14.42 5.43
N LEU A 388 -97.13 -13.48 6.16
CA LEU A 388 -97.79 -12.68 7.20
C LEU A 388 -98.92 -11.83 6.64
N GLN A 389 -98.73 -11.19 5.47
CA GLN A 389 -99.80 -10.44 4.81
C GLN A 389 -100.99 -11.33 4.46
N LYS A 390 -100.71 -12.53 3.94
CA LYS A 390 -101.75 -13.52 3.61
C LYS A 390 -102.51 -13.99 4.87
N LEU A 391 -101.79 -14.25 5.96
CA LEU A 391 -102.38 -14.60 7.25
C LEU A 391 -103.25 -13.46 7.80
N SER A 392 -102.76 -12.23 7.72
CA SER A 392 -103.51 -11.02 8.11
C SER A 392 -104.80 -10.87 7.32
N ALA A 393 -104.75 -11.07 5.99
CA ALA A 393 -105.93 -11.03 5.14
C ALA A 393 -106.95 -12.12 5.51
N GLN A 394 -106.49 -13.34 5.84
CA GLN A 394 -107.37 -14.41 6.33
C GLN A 394 -108.00 -14.09 7.69
N LEU A 395 -107.25 -13.44 8.58
CA LEU A 395 -107.75 -12.97 9.88
C LEU A 395 -108.77 -11.83 9.76
N GLU A 396 -108.62 -10.93 8.79
CA GLU A 396 -109.63 -9.90 8.50
C GLU A 396 -110.94 -10.48 7.99
N VAL A 397 -110.89 -11.55 7.18
CA VAL A 397 -112.08 -12.27 6.70
C VAL A 397 -112.83 -12.99 7.84
N LEU A 398 -112.15 -13.28 8.96
CA LEU A 398 -112.73 -13.91 10.15
C LEU A 398 -113.31 -12.92 11.18
N LYS A 399 -113.26 -11.59 10.94
CA LYS A 399 -113.90 -10.61 11.83
C LYS A 399 -115.43 -10.69 11.71
N PRO A 400 -116.21 -10.76 12.81
CA PRO A 400 -117.68 -10.82 12.74
C PRO A 400 -118.26 -9.50 12.20
N ALA A 401 -119.26 -9.59 11.31
CA ALA A 401 -119.95 -8.44 10.76
C ALA A 401 -120.69 -7.64 11.84
N ALA A 402 -120.46 -6.33 11.90
CA ALA A 402 -121.20 -5.41 12.75
C ALA A 402 -122.68 -5.36 12.30
N GLN A 403 -123.59 -5.76 13.19
CA GLN A 403 -125.03 -5.54 13.03
C GLN A 403 -125.35 -4.05 13.14
N THR A 404 -125.63 -3.39 12.01
CA THR A 404 -126.32 -2.10 12.01
C THR A 404 -127.83 -2.31 12.06
N VAL A 405 -128.43 -1.95 13.19
CA VAL A 405 -129.86 -1.96 13.48
C VAL A 405 -130.57 -0.89 12.63
N LEU A 406 -131.61 -1.30 11.91
CA LEU A 406 -132.59 -0.44 11.24
C LEU A 406 -133.29 0.44 12.28
N ASN A 407 -133.25 1.77 12.12
CA ASN A 407 -134.15 2.67 12.85
C ASN A 407 -134.99 3.47 11.86
N ILE A 408 -136.29 3.18 11.87
CA ILE A 408 -137.35 3.85 11.13
C ILE A 408 -137.59 5.22 11.80
N THR A 409 -137.57 6.32 11.05
CA THR A 409 -138.30 7.53 11.45
C THR A 409 -138.81 8.30 10.23
N ARG A 410 -140.00 8.86 10.43
CA ARG A 410 -141.04 9.33 9.52
C ARG A 410 -140.98 10.88 9.46
N ILE A 411 -141.71 11.49 8.50
CA ILE A 411 -142.20 12.91 8.47
C ILE A 411 -141.21 13.93 7.84
N ALA A 412 -141.56 14.88 6.96
CA ALA A 412 -142.74 15.21 6.15
C ALA A 412 -142.39 16.29 5.09
N ASN A 413 -143.34 16.46 4.15
CA ASN A 413 -143.56 17.53 3.16
C ASN A 413 -142.67 17.58 1.91
#